data_AF-A0AAW5C112-F1
#
_entry.id   AF-A0AAW5C112-F1
#
_cell.length_a   1.000
_cell.length_b   1.000
_cell.length_c   1.000
_cell.angle_alpha   90.00
_cell.angle_beta   90.00
_cell.angle_gamma   90.00
#
_symmetry.space_group_name_H-M   'P 1'
#
loop_
_entity.id
_entity.type
_entity.pdbx_description
1 polymer ?
#
loop_
_entity_poly.entity_id
_entity_poly.type
_entity_poly.pdbx_seq_one_letter_code
_entity_poly.pdbx_strand_id
1 'polypeptide(L)'
;MAADLELQCTDEAVKGSRVYLTEHFIVTSFYRFDVIPYTCIDRMETSGGFVIAVTKDGYAHIVSGGRHGGQILGMLQKKQALEQAGTDIHGQAAQ
;
A
#
# COMPACT_ATOMS: atom_id res chain seq x y z
N MET A 1 -12.01 -10.25 1.90
CA MET A 1 -10.88 -11.05 2.39
C MET A 1 -10.48 -10.53 3.77
N ALA A 2 -10.02 -11.38 4.68
CA ALA A 2 -9.71 -10.99 6.06
C ALA A 2 -8.21 -10.67 6.18
N ALA A 3 -7.86 -9.43 6.55
CA ALA A 3 -6.49 -8.91 6.52
C ALA A 3 -5.51 -9.67 7.45
N ASP A 4 -6.05 -10.29 8.51
CA ASP A 4 -5.32 -11.13 9.44
C ASP A 4 -4.78 -12.42 8.80
N LEU A 5 -5.51 -13.00 7.85
CA LEU A 5 -5.06 -14.20 7.12
C LEU A 5 -3.90 -13.86 6.18
N GLU A 6 -3.98 -12.72 5.49
CA GLU A 6 -2.91 -12.30 4.61
C GLU A 6 -1.64 -11.92 5.40
N LEU A 7 -1.81 -11.26 6.55
CA LEU A 7 -0.70 -10.84 7.39
C LEU A 7 0.10 -12.04 7.94
N GLN A 8 -0.56 -13.15 8.27
CA GLN A 8 0.11 -14.37 8.76
C GLN A 8 1.15 -14.93 7.78
N CYS A 9 0.97 -14.68 6.48
CA CYS A 9 1.83 -15.16 5.41
C CYS A 9 2.70 -14.06 4.78
N THR A 10 2.74 -12.86 5.37
CA THR A 10 3.42 -11.70 4.81
C THR A 10 4.55 -11.22 5.72
N ASP A 11 5.78 -11.24 5.20
CA ASP A 11 6.92 -10.62 5.87
C ASP A 11 6.83 -9.08 5.84
N GLU A 12 7.57 -8.42 6.73
CA GLU A 12 7.73 -6.96 6.64
C GLU A 12 8.32 -6.58 5.28
N ALA A 13 7.73 -5.57 4.63
CA ALA A 13 8.16 -5.07 3.33
C ALA A 13 9.61 -4.59 3.35
N VAL A 14 10.01 -3.98 4.46
CA VAL A 14 11.41 -3.67 4.78
C VAL A 14 11.62 -4.01 6.25
N LYS A 15 12.63 -4.81 6.56
CA LYS A 15 12.93 -5.22 7.95
C LYS A 15 13.10 -4.00 8.87
N GLY A 16 12.34 -3.98 9.97
CA GLY A 16 12.26 -2.92 10.95
C GLY A 16 11.32 -1.76 10.58
N SER A 17 10.63 -1.81 9.43
CA SER A 17 9.68 -0.77 9.03
C SER A 17 8.33 -0.89 9.72
N ARG A 18 7.96 -2.10 10.17
CA ARG A 18 6.63 -2.44 10.68
C ARG A 18 5.50 -2.18 9.67
N VAL A 19 5.82 -2.28 8.39
CA VAL A 19 4.89 -2.16 7.27
C VAL A 19 4.87 -3.48 6.52
N TYR A 20 3.67 -3.96 6.23
CA TYR A 20 3.39 -5.20 5.53
C TYR A 20 2.54 -4.85 4.31
N LEU A 21 3.05 -5.21 3.14
CA LEU A 21 2.36 -5.00 1.87
C LEU A 21 1.77 -6.35 1.46
N THR A 22 0.53 -6.59 1.84
CA THR A 22 -0.14 -7.85 1.55
C THR A 22 -0.72 -7.86 0.14
N GLU A 23 -1.51 -8.88 -0.20
CA GLU A 23 -2.20 -8.93 -1.47
C GLU A 23 -3.22 -7.78 -1.60
N HIS A 24 -4.07 -7.57 -0.58
CA HIS A 24 -5.17 -6.61 -0.65
C HIS A 24 -5.06 -5.41 0.31
N PHE A 25 -4.11 -5.44 1.24
CA PHE A 25 -3.99 -4.41 2.28
C PHE A 25 -2.56 -3.87 2.40
N ILE A 26 -2.48 -2.62 2.83
CA ILE A 26 -1.33 -2.09 3.56
C ILE A 26 -1.65 -2.27 5.04
N VAL A 27 -0.81 -3.01 5.77
CA VAL A 27 -0.87 -3.06 7.23
C VAL A 27 0.35 -2.35 7.79
N THR A 28 0.17 -1.37 8.65
CA THR A 28 1.28 -0.62 9.24
C THR A 28 1.08 -0.43 10.73
N SER A 29 2.18 -0.46 11.49
CA SER A 29 2.25 0.02 12.88
C SER A 29 3.39 1.01 13.09
N PHE A 30 3.82 1.70 12.02
CA PHE A 30 4.91 2.67 12.05
C PHE A 30 4.58 3.90 12.93
N TYR A 31 3.40 4.47 12.76
CA TYR A 31 2.92 5.63 13.54
C TYR A 31 1.71 5.26 14.39
N ARG A 32 0.68 4.71 13.73
CA ARG A 32 -0.50 4.10 14.33
C ARG A 32 -0.70 2.74 13.67
N PHE A 33 -1.33 1.80 14.39
CA PHE A 33 -1.80 0.56 13.78
C PHE A 33 -2.98 0.85 12.85
N ASP A 34 -2.79 0.68 11.54
CA ASP A 34 -3.81 0.85 10.51
C ASP A 34 -3.79 -0.33 9.52
N VAL A 35 -4.96 -0.66 9.00
CA VAL A 35 -5.19 -1.64 7.94
C VAL A 35 -5.94 -0.93 6.82
N ILE A 36 -5.29 -0.76 5.67
CA ILE A 36 -5.76 0.09 4.59
C ILE A 36 -5.93 -0.78 3.33
N PRO A 37 -7.16 -1.06 2.90
CA PRO A 37 -7.41 -1.77 1.64
C PRO A 37 -6.85 -0.99 0.45
N TYR A 38 -6.12 -1.62 -0.47
CA TYR A 38 -5.66 -0.91 -1.69
C TYR A 38 -6.83 -0.34 -2.50
N THR A 39 -7.98 -1.02 -2.49
CA THR A 39 -9.19 -0.62 -3.21
C THR A 39 -9.79 0.70 -2.74
N CYS A 40 -9.50 1.14 -1.51
CA CYS A 40 -9.97 2.41 -0.98
C CYS A 40 -8.95 3.55 -1.16
N ILE A 41 -7.71 3.26 -1.57
CA ILE A 41 -6.68 4.28 -1.80
C ILE A 41 -7.00 5.01 -3.10
N ASP A 42 -7.02 6.34 -3.03
CA ASP A 42 -7.10 7.23 -4.18
C ASP A 42 -5.69 7.52 -4.72
N ARG A 43 -4.78 7.90 -3.82
CA ARG A 43 -3.39 8.25 -4.17
C ARG A 43 -2.43 8.07 -3.02
N MET A 44 -1.15 7.99 -3.37
CA MET A 44 -0.03 8.04 -2.43
C MET A 44 0.57 9.45 -2.44
N GLU A 45 0.82 10.00 -1.27
CA GLU A 45 1.47 11.30 -1.10
C GLU A 45 2.75 11.18 -0.27
N THR A 46 3.63 12.16 -0.41
CA THR A 46 4.76 12.34 0.48
C THR A 46 4.73 13.74 1.10
N SER A 47 4.83 13.81 2.42
CA SER A 47 4.85 15.08 3.15
C SER A 47 5.63 14.93 4.44
N GLY A 48 6.50 15.89 4.76
CA GLY A 48 7.28 15.88 6.00
C GLY A 48 8.17 14.65 6.21
N GLY A 49 8.56 13.95 5.15
CA GLY A 49 9.32 12.69 5.23
C GLY A 49 8.46 11.44 5.53
N PHE A 50 7.14 11.56 5.46
CA PHE A 50 6.18 10.46 5.56
C PHE A 50 5.67 10.04 4.19
N VAL A 51 5.32 8.76 4.09
CA VAL A 51 4.50 8.20 3.01
C VAL A 51 3.07 8.11 3.53
N ILE A 52 2.15 8.72 2.81
CA ILE A 52 0.75 8.88 3.21
C ILE A 52 -0.13 8.21 2.17
N ALA A 53 -1.01 7.32 2.59
CA ALA A 53 -2.09 6.81 1.74
C ALA A 53 -3.33 7.69 1.96
N VAL A 54 -3.79 8.34 0.89
CA VAL A 54 -5.04 9.11 0.91
C VAL A 54 -6.14 8.26 0.31
N THR A 55 -7.22 8.08 1.05
CA THR A 55 -8.37 7.28 0.65
C THR A 55 -9.38 8.08 -0.17
N LYS A 56 -10.24 7.39 -0.91
CA LYS A 56 -11.28 7.98 -1.78
C LYS A 56 -12.31 8.82 -1.04
N ASP A 57 -12.51 8.54 0.25
CA ASP A 57 -13.36 9.31 1.17
C ASP A 57 -12.59 10.46 1.89
N GLY A 58 -11.32 10.68 1.54
CA GLY A 58 -10.55 11.85 1.97
C GLY A 58 -9.76 11.68 3.26
N TYR A 59 -9.70 10.49 3.85
CA TYR A 59 -8.84 10.23 5.01
C TYR A 59 -7.39 10.02 4.60
N ALA A 60 -6.47 10.36 5.51
CA ALA A 60 -5.03 10.24 5.32
C ALA A 60 -4.43 9.31 6.38
N HIS A 61 -3.71 8.28 5.92
CA HIS A 61 -3.03 7.31 6.77
C HIS A 61 -1.53 7.40 6.60
N ILE A 62 -0.79 7.53 7.70
CA ILE A 62 0.68 7.49 7.67
C ILE A 62 1.11 6.03 7.56
N VAL A 63 1.59 5.64 6.38
CA VAL A 63 2.03 4.28 6.09
C VAL A 63 3.45 4.04 6.62
N SER A 64 4.35 4.97 6.34
CA SER A 64 5.78 4.85 6.68
C SER A 64 6.42 6.23 6.80
N GLY A 65 7.67 6.28 7.28
CA GLY A 65 8.46 7.49 7.33
C GLY A 65 9.93 7.23 7.64
N GLY A 66 10.69 8.32 7.72
CA GLY A 66 12.12 8.27 8.02
C GLY A 66 12.91 7.45 6.99
N ARG A 67 13.90 6.68 7.46
CA ARG A 67 14.86 5.98 6.58
C ARG A 67 14.25 4.93 5.65
N HIS A 68 13.04 4.45 5.92
CA HIS A 68 12.38 3.41 5.12
C HIS A 68 11.36 3.95 4.12
N GLY A 69 10.98 5.24 4.23
CA GLY A 69 9.88 5.82 3.45
C GLY A 69 10.08 5.72 1.94
N GLY A 70 11.27 6.06 1.43
CA GLY A 70 11.56 6.02 -0.01
C GLY A 70 11.47 4.60 -0.60
N GLN A 71 11.96 3.59 0.12
CA GLN A 71 11.91 2.20 -0.34
C GLN A 71 10.46 1.68 -0.36
N ILE A 72 9.68 1.98 0.68
CA ILE A 72 8.28 1.57 0.75
C ILE A 72 7.43 2.25 -0.32
N LEU A 73 7.65 3.55 -0.58
CA LEU A 73 6.97 4.25 -1.66
C LEU A 73 7.24 3.59 -3.02
N GLY A 74 8.50 3.23 -3.30
CA GLY A 74 8.87 2.55 -4.54
C GLY A 74 8.19 1.19 -4.70
N MET A 75 8.05 0.42 -3.61
CA MET A 75 7.33 -0.86 -3.62
C MET A 75 5.84 -0.68 -3.90
N LEU A 76 5.20 0.32 -3.28
CA LEU A 76 3.78 0.64 -3.48
C LEU A 76 3.50 1.09 -4.92
N GLN A 77 4.33 1.97 -5.47
CA GLN A 77 4.22 2.42 -6.86
C GLN A 77 4.36 1.26 -7.84
N LYS A 78 5.30 0.34 -7.60
CA LYS A 78 5.47 -0.86 -8.43
C LYS A 78 4.24 -1.78 -8.36
N LYS A 79 3.65 -1.94 -7.18
CA LYS A 79 2.43 -2.75 -7.02
C LYS A 79 1.24 -2.15 -7.77
N GLN A 80 1.01 -0.84 -7.64
CA GLN A 80 -0.05 -0.13 -8.35
C GLN A 80 0.10 -0.24 -9.88
N ALA A 81 1.33 -0.15 -10.39
CA ALA A 81 1.60 -0.32 -11.83
C ALA A 81 1.26 -1.74 -12.33
N LEU A 82 1.51 -2.77 -11.52
CA LEU A 82 1.18 -4.16 -11.88
C LEU A 82 -0.34 -4.41 -11.91
N GLU A 83 -1.08 -3.81 -10.98
CA GLU A 83 -2.55 -3.90 -10.95
C GLU A 83 -3.19 -3.19 -12.16
N GLN A 84 -2.67 -2.01 -12.53
CA GLN A 84 -3.12 -1.30 -13.73
C GLN A 84 -2.82 -2.08 -15.01
N ALA A 85 -1.61 -2.62 -15.14
CA ALA A 85 -1.21 -3.41 -16.31
C ALA A 85 -2.06 -4.69 -16.48
N GLY A 86 -2.46 -5.36 -15.40
CA GLY A 86 -3.34 -6.53 -15.46
C GLY A 86 -4.77 -6.21 -15.89
N THR A 87 -5.23 -4.98 -15.63
CA THR A 87 -6.58 -4.52 -15.98
C THR A 87 -6.69 -4.18 -17.47
N ASP A 88 -5.63 -3.61 -18.06
CA ASP A 88 -5.60 -3.23 -19.48
C ASP A 88 -5.64 -4.44 -20.43
N ILE A 89 -5.07 -5.58 -20.04
CA ILE A 89 -5.07 -6.80 -20.87
C ILE A 89 -6.48 -7.42 -20.97
N HIS A 90 -7.33 -7.24 -19.95
CA HIS A 90 -8.73 -7.68 -19.98
C HIS A 90 -9.66 -6.70 -20.71
N GLY A 91 -9.22 -5.46 -20.96
CA GLY A 91 -9.99 -4.45 -21.70
C GLY A 91 -9.90 -4.57 -23.22
N GLN A 92 -8.93 -5.31 -23.77
CA GLN A 92 -8.70 -5.43 -25.22
C GLN A 92 -9.35 -6.66 -25.88
N ALA A 93 -10.00 -7.54 -25.13
CA ALA A 93 -10.68 -8.73 -25.69
C ALA A 93 -12.13 -8.48 -26.15
N ALA A 94 -12.59 -7.21 -26.15
CA ALA A 94 -13.94 -6.82 -26.53
C ALA A 94 -13.93 -5.71 -27.59
N GLN A 95 -13.33 -5.98 -28.76
CA GLN A 95 -13.59 -5.24 -30.01
C GLN A 95 -13.65 -6.21 -31.19
#